data_AF-A0A929REN7-F1
#
_entry.id   AF-A0A929REN7-F1
#
_cell.length_a   1.000
_cell.length_b   1.000
_cell.length_c   1.000
_cell.angle_alpha   90.00
_cell.angle_beta   90.00
_cell.angle_gamma   90.00
#
_symmetry.space_group_name_H-M   'P 1'
#
loop_
_entity.id
_entity.type
_entity.pdbx_description
1 polymer ?
#
loop_
_entity_poly.entity_id
_entity_poly.type
_entity_poly.pdbx_seq_one_letter_code
_entity_poly.pdbx_strand_id
1 'polypeptide(L)' 'MGCGTRAHRTALVRIVRSPDGAIHLDRTATLPGRGAWIHPDRGCVQRARARRALARAFRTGNLPESVWDDVEELITTQ' A
#
# COMPACT_ATOMS: atom_id res chain seq x y z
N MET A 1 -0.44 -3.88 -7.43
CA MET A 1 -1.15 -4.39 -6.22
C MET A 1 -2.66 -4.23 -6.45
N GLY A 2 -3.52 -4.85 -5.64
CA GLY A 2 -4.98 -4.68 -5.78
C GLY A 2 -5.57 -5.49 -6.95
N CYS A 3 -6.14 -4.82 -7.95
CA CYS A 3 -6.74 -5.48 -9.13
C CYS A 3 -5.73 -6.19 -10.04
N GLY A 4 -4.45 -5.80 -10.02
CA GLY A 4 -3.41 -6.36 -10.89
C GLY A 4 -3.29 -5.72 -12.28
N THR A 5 -4.22 -4.83 -12.63
CA THR A 5 -4.17 -4.04 -13.87
C THR A 5 -3.02 -3.03 -13.84
N ARG A 6 -2.45 -2.74 -15.01
CA ARG A 6 -1.43 -1.70 -15.20
C ARG A 6 -2.09 -0.32 -15.23
N ALA A 7 -1.39 0.67 -14.68
CA ALA A 7 -1.77 2.08 -14.74
C ALA A 7 -0.52 2.95 -14.78
N HIS A 8 -0.67 4.19 -15.23
CA HIS A 8 0.38 5.19 -15.10
C HIS A 8 0.71 5.41 -13.62
N ARG A 9 1.99 5.69 -13.33
CA ARG A 9 2.46 5.92 -11.96
C ARG A 9 1.71 7.07 -11.26
N THR A 10 1.28 8.08 -12.01
CA THR A 10 0.48 9.21 -11.52
C THR A 10 -0.93 8.84 -11.09
N ALA A 11 -1.45 7.69 -11.56
CA ALA A 11 -2.76 7.16 -11.16
C ALA A 11 -2.65 6.14 -10.01
N LEU A 12 -1.46 5.97 -9.43
CA LEU A 12 -1.18 5.02 -8.38
C LEU A 12 -0.64 5.75 -7.14
N VAL A 13 -0.94 5.20 -5.99
CA VAL A 13 -0.35 5.61 -4.71
C VAL A 13 0.70 4.58 -4.32
N ARG A 14 1.88 5.05 -3.92
CA ARG A 14 2.91 4.20 -3.32
C ARG A 14 2.66 4.12 -1.82
N ILE A 15 2.68 2.90 -1.30
CA ILE A 15 2.78 2.62 0.13
C ILE A 15 4.21 2.13 0.38
N VAL A 16 4.88 2.67 1.37
CA VAL A 16 6.26 2.31 1.72
C VAL A 16 6.31 1.75 3.14
N ARG A 17 7.09 0.67 3.32
CA ARG A 17 7.57 0.26 4.63
C ARG A 17 8.98 0.80 4.82
N SER A 18 9.15 1.70 5.77
CA SER A 18 10.44 2.26 6.17
C SER A 18 11.33 1.19 6.84
N PRO A 19 12.65 1.45 6.97
CA PRO A 19 13.57 0.50 7.62
C PRO A 19 13.20 0.17 9.07
N ASP A 20 12.66 1.12 9.82
CA ASP A 20 12.14 0.96 11.19
C ASP A 20 10.83 0.15 11.26
N GLY A 21 10.21 -0.11 10.12
CA GLY A 21 9.01 -0.93 9.99
C GLY A 21 7.69 -0.17 9.97
N ALA A 22 7.71 1.15 10.06
CA ALA A 22 6.51 1.97 9.88
C ALA A 22 6.01 1.93 8.42
N ILE A 23 4.72 2.20 8.24
CA ILE A 23 4.04 2.21 6.94
C ILE A 23 3.60 3.64 6.63
N HIS A 24 3.90 4.13 5.43
CA HIS A 24 3.54 5.48 5.00
C HIS A 24 2.98 5.50 3.57
N LEU A 25 2.16 6.50 3.27
CA LEU A 25 1.90 6.90 1.89
C LEU A 25 3.06 7.74 1.36
N ASP A 26 3.54 7.39 0.17
CA ASP A 26 4.69 8.00 -0.47
C ASP A 26 4.32 8.50 -1.87
N ARG A 27 3.51 9.55 -1.92
CA ARG A 27 3.02 10.13 -3.19
C ARG A 27 4.16 10.61 -4.09
N THR A 28 5.23 11.14 -3.50
CA THR A 28 6.43 11.62 -4.20
C THR A 28 7.36 10.48 -4.62
N ALA A 29 7.16 9.28 -4.07
CA ALA A 29 7.99 8.12 -4.25
C ALA A 29 9.47 8.34 -3.89
N THR A 30 9.70 9.16 -2.86
CA THR A 30 11.04 9.56 -2.39
C THR A 30 11.41 8.91 -1.06
N LEU A 31 10.43 8.34 -0.33
CA LEU A 31 10.70 7.74 0.97
C LEU A 31 11.52 6.44 0.83
N PRO A 32 12.49 6.21 1.75
CA PRO A 32 13.33 5.04 1.74
C PRO A 32 12.55 3.79 2.19
N GLY A 33 12.93 2.63 1.66
CA GLY A 33 12.37 1.34 2.07
C GLY A 33 11.64 0.60 0.96
N ARG A 34 10.92 -0.46 1.34
CA ARG A 34 10.23 -1.33 0.39
C ARG A 34 8.90 -0.70 0.01
N GLY A 35 8.72 -0.41 -1.28
CA GLY A 35 7.51 0.22 -1.80
C GLY A 35 6.57 -0.75 -2.50
N ALA A 36 5.28 -0.44 -2.48
CA ALA A 36 4.25 -1.10 -3.27
C ALA A 36 3.25 -0.12 -3.83
N TRP A 37 2.75 -0.38 -5.04
CA TRP A 37 1.87 0.53 -5.77
C TRP A 37 0.45 -0.02 -5.87
N ILE A 38 -0.53 0.80 -5.50
CA ILE A 38 -1.96 0.48 -5.49
C ILE A 38 -2.77 1.63 -6.09
N HIS A 39 -3.90 1.32 -6.73
CA HIS A 39 -4.85 2.36 -7.10
C HIS A 39 -5.45 2.99 -5.83
N PRO A 40 -5.72 4.30 -5.80
CA PRO A 40 -6.44 4.95 -4.71
C PRO A 40 -7.94 4.63 -4.79
N ASP A 41 -8.27 3.35 -4.70
CA ASP A 41 -9.63 2.80 -4.83
C ASP A 41 -9.86 1.77 -3.73
N ARG A 42 -11.00 1.89 -3.05
CA ARG A 42 -11.42 0.99 -1.98
C ARG A 42 -11.41 -0.47 -2.43
N GLY A 43 -11.87 -0.76 -3.65
CA GLY A 43 -11.86 -2.12 -4.18
C GLY A 43 -10.44 -2.70 -4.32
N CYS A 44 -9.47 -1.89 -4.73
CA CYS A 44 -8.07 -2.28 -4.79
C CYS A 44 -7.48 -2.55 -3.40
N VAL A 45 -7.79 -1.71 -2.41
CA VAL A 45 -7.35 -1.90 -1.02
C VAL A 45 -7.91 -3.21 -0.46
N GLN A 46 -9.22 -3.44 -0.57
CA GLN A 46 -9.85 -4.68 -0.10
C GLN A 46 -9.28 -5.94 -0.77
N ARG A 47 -9.07 -5.91 -2.09
CA ARG A 47 -8.43 -7.02 -2.80
C ARG A 47 -6.98 -7.24 -2.35
N ALA A 48 -6.24 -6.18 -2.05
CA ALA A 48 -4.88 -6.28 -1.52
C ALA A 48 -4.87 -6.86 -0.09
N ARG A 49 -5.82 -6.45 0.75
CA ARG A 49 -6.05 -6.95 2.13
C ARG A 49 -6.35 -8.44 2.15
N ALA A 50 -7.38 -8.86 1.43
CA ALA A 50 -7.78 -10.27 1.33
C ALA A 50 -6.65 -11.17 0.84
N ARG A 51 -5.81 -10.65 -0.06
CA ARG A 51 -4.67 -11.40 -0.58
C ARG A 51 -3.45 -11.34 0.32
N ARG A 52 -3.37 -10.49 1.37
CA ARG A 52 -2.13 -10.22 2.13
C ARG A 52 -1.01 -9.64 1.27
N ALA A 53 -1.34 -8.76 0.33
CA ALA A 53 -0.42 -8.29 -0.69
C ALA A 53 0.70 -7.40 -0.12
N LEU A 54 0.40 -6.54 0.86
CA LEU A 54 1.41 -5.67 1.49
C LEU A 54 2.43 -6.47 2.28
N ALA A 55 2.00 -7.47 3.06
CA ALA A 55 2.91 -8.35 3.80
C ALA A 55 3.95 -9.01 2.87
N ARG A 56 3.51 -9.53 1.71
CA ARG A 56 4.43 -10.06 0.69
C ARG A 56 5.34 -9.01 0.08
N ALA A 57 4.80 -7.84 -0.28
CA ALA A 57 5.58 -6.76 -0.89
C ALA A 57 6.67 -6.24 0.05
N PHE A 58 6.36 -6.17 1.35
CA PHE A 58 7.27 -5.71 2.39
C PHE A 58 8.14 -6.82 2.98
N ARG A 59 7.95 -8.07 2.53
CA ARG A 59 8.63 -9.28 3.03
C ARG A 59 8.48 -9.43 4.55
N THR A 60 7.28 -9.17 5.06
CA THR A 60 6.90 -9.41 6.46
C THR A 60 6.01 -10.65 6.52
N GLY A 61 6.09 -11.40 7.63
CA GLY A 61 5.26 -12.60 7.81
C GLY A 61 3.78 -12.26 8.01
N ASN A 62 3.49 -11.18 8.73
CA ASN A 62 2.16 -10.65 8.91
C ASN A 62 2.18 -9.10 8.96
N LEU A 63 1.04 -8.48 8.70
CA LEU A 63 0.78 -7.08 9.03
C LEU A 63 -0.38 -7.03 10.02
N PRO A 64 -0.32 -6.20 11.08
CA PRO A 64 -1.47 -5.95 11.93
C PRO A 64 -2.68 -5.49 11.10
N GLU A 65 -3.88 -5.88 11.51
CA GLU A 65 -5.10 -5.53 10.78
C GLU A 65 -5.32 -4.02 10.73
N SER A 66 -4.93 -3.30 11.79
CA SER A 66 -4.97 -1.84 11.87
C SER A 66 -4.20 -1.15 10.75
N VAL A 67 -3.13 -1.76 10.22
CA VAL A 67 -2.37 -1.19 9.08
C VAL A 67 -3.27 -1.06 7.85
N TRP A 68 -4.23 -1.96 7.67
CA TRP A 68 -5.15 -1.87 6.53
C TRP A 68 -6.20 -0.79 6.72
N ASP A 69 -6.64 -0.56 7.95
CA ASP A 69 -7.56 0.51 8.28
C ASP A 69 -6.87 1.87 8.07
N ASP A 70 -5.61 2.01 8.53
CA ASP A 70 -4.78 3.18 8.26
C ASP A 70 -4.58 3.40 6.75
N VAL A 71 -4.28 2.34 5.99
CA VAL A 71 -4.12 2.44 4.53
C VAL A 71 -5.42 2.84 3.83
N GLU A 72 -6.57 2.32 4.26
CA GLU A 72 -7.88 2.66 3.70
C GLU A 72 -8.23 4.12 4.00
N GLU A 73 -8.02 4.59 5.23
CA GLU A 73 -8.23 5.98 5.62
C GLU A 73 -7.30 6.92 4.86
N LEU A 74 -5.99 6.64 4.84
CA LEU A 74 -5.00 7.47 4.17
C LEU A 74 -5.24 7.57 2.66
N ILE A 75 -5.81 6.52 2.04
CA ILE A 75 -6.11 6.50 0.61
C ILE A 75 -7.44 7.20 0.28
N THR A 76 -8.43 7.12 1.17
CA THR A 76 -9.80 7.64 0.93
C THR A 76 -9.95 9.11 1.34
N THR A 77 -9.12 9.60 2.26
CA THR A 77 -9.10 11.01 2.71
C THR A 77 -8.25 11.90 1.77
N GLN A 78 -8.18 11.55 0.49
CA GLN A 78 -7.37 12.25 -0.52
C GLN A 78 -8.21 13.04 -1.51
#